data_AF-A0A7W0SV03-F1
#
_entry.id   AF-A0A7W0SV03-F1
#
_cell.length_a   1.000
_cell.length_b   1.000
_cell.length_c   1.000
_cell.angle_alpha   90.00
_cell.angle_beta   90.00
_cell.angle_gamma   90.00
#
_symmetry.space_group_name_H-M   'P 1'
#
loop_
_entity.id
_entity.type
_entity.pdbx_description
1 polymer ?
#
loop_
_entity_poly.entity_id
_entity_poly.type
_entity_poly.pdbx_seq_one_letter_code
_entity_poly.pdbx_strand_id
1 'polypeptide(L)' 'EVSEQTLHRWRLQYGGLKADDAKRLKELERENVRLKRIVADQLLENQALKEIARGNW' A
#
# COMPACT_ATOMS: atom_id res chain seq x y z
N GLU A 1 14.03 29.00 26.76
CA GLU A 1 14.88 28.09 25.95
C GLU A 1 14.48 26.65 26.19
N VAL A 2 14.52 25.81 25.16
CA VAL A 2 14.29 24.36 25.28
C VAL A 2 15.64 23.70 25.60
N SER A 3 15.69 22.87 26.66
CA SER A 3 16.95 22.20 27.03
C SER A 3 17.33 21.11 26.02
N GLU A 4 18.64 20.88 25.86
CA GLU A 4 19.16 19.83 24.96
C GLU A 4 18.62 18.44 25.31
N GLN A 5 18.47 18.13 26.60
CA GLN A 5 17.85 16.88 27.06
C GLN A 5 16.40 16.73 26.58
N THR A 6 15.63 17.82 26.62
CA THR A 6 14.24 17.84 26.13
C THR A 6 14.20 17.61 24.62
N LEU A 7 15.11 18.25 23.88
CA LEU A 7 15.25 18.08 22.43
C LEU A 7 15.64 16.64 22.04
N HIS A 8 16.57 16.04 22.78
CA HIS A 8 17.01 14.66 22.55
C HIS A 8 15.86 13.66 22.78
N ARG A 9 15.08 13.84 23.87
CA ARG A 9 13.92 13.01 24.16
C ARG A 9 12.86 13.08 23.05
N TRP A 10 12.58 14.28 22.53
CA TRP A 10 11.62 14.45 21.44
C TRP A 10 12.09 13.83 20.12
N ARG A 11 13.40 13.92 19.81
CA ARG A 11 13.95 13.26 18.61
C ARG A 11 13.83 11.74 18.69
N LEU A 12 14.11 11.14 19.85
CA LEU A 12 13.94 9.70 20.04
C LEU A 12 12.47 9.29 19.93
N GLN A 13 11.57 10.02 20.59
CA GLN A 13 10.16 9.66 20.66
C GLN A 13 9.41 9.86 19.34
N TYR A 14 9.69 10.95 18.61
CA TYR A 14 8.93 11.32 17.41
C TYR A 14 9.70 11.13 16.11
N GLY A 15 11.03 10.95 16.16
CA GLY A 15 11.85 10.68 14.97
C GLY A 15 11.63 9.27 14.41
N GLY A 16 11.57 8.27 15.30
CA GLY A 16 11.29 6.87 14.90
C GLY A 16 9.86 6.69 14.41
N LEU A 17 8.88 7.31 15.08
CA LEU A 17 7.46 7.21 14.73
C LEU A 17 7.19 7.64 13.28
N LYS A 18 7.77 8.77 12.84
CA LYS A 18 7.63 9.25 11.46
C LYS A 18 8.26 8.30 10.43
N ALA A 19 9.37 7.66 10.78
CA ALA A 19 10.04 6.71 9.90
C ALA A 19 9.22 5.41 9.75
N ASP A 20 8.62 4.94 10.84
CA ASP A 20 7.75 3.77 10.85
C ASP A 20 6.46 4.01 10.05
N ASP A 21 5.83 5.18 10.22
CA ASP A 21 4.65 5.58 9.43
C ASP A 21 4.97 5.63 7.93
N ALA A 22 6.12 6.21 7.55
CA ALA A 22 6.57 6.25 6.16
C ALA A 22 6.86 4.85 5.59
N LYS A 23 7.45 3.97 6.39
CA LYS A 23 7.68 2.57 6.00
C LYS A 23 6.35 1.84 5.78
N ARG A 24 5.40 2.00 6.69
CA ARG A 24 4.07 1.39 6.59
C ARG A 24 3.32 1.89 5.35
N LEU A 25 3.40 3.18 5.05
CA LEU A 25 2.80 3.76 3.84
C LEU A 25 3.37 3.12 2.58
N LYS A 26 4.70 3.00 2.48
CA LYS A 26 5.36 2.37 1.33
C LYS A 26 5.00 0.90 1.14
N GLU A 27 4.83 0.16 2.24
CA GLU A 27 4.36 -1.22 2.20
C GLU A 27 2.91 -1.31 1.68
N LEU A 28 2.03 -0.44 2.17
CA LEU A 28 0.64 -0.36 1.71
C LEU A 28 0.54 0.03 0.23
N GLU A 29 1.36 0.97 -0.24
CA GLU A 29 1.41 1.36 -1.66
C GLU A 29 1.82 0.18 -2.55
N ARG A 30 2.85 -0.58 -2.15
CA ARG A 30 3.28 -1.78 -2.87
C ARG A 30 2.19 -2.84 -2.93
N GLU A 31 1.53 -3.09 -1.79
CA GLU A 31 0.45 -4.05 -1.72
C GLU A 31 -0.75 -3.60 -2.57
N ASN A 32 -1.07 -2.30 -2.57
CA ASN A 32 -2.14 -1.75 -3.40
C ASN A 32 -1.88 -1.96 -4.90
N VAL A 33 -0.63 -1.74 -5.35
CA VAL A 33 -0.24 -2.00 -6.74
C VAL A 33 -0.38 -3.49 -7.08
N ARG A 34 0.07 -4.37 -6.19
CA ARG A 34 -0.04 -5.83 -6.36
C ARG A 34 -1.51 -6.26 -6.48
N LEU A 35 -2.36 -5.78 -5.56
CA LEU A 35 -3.78 -6.11 -5.54
C LEU A 35 -4.51 -5.58 -6.78
N LYS A 36 -4.23 -4.35 -7.21
CA LYS A 36 -4.81 -3.79 -8.45
C LYS A 36 -4.49 -4.63 -9.68
N ARG A 37 -3.25 -5.12 -9.79
CA ARG A 37 -2.85 -6.02 -10.88
C ARG A 37 -3.65 -7.32 -10.86
N ILE A 38 -3.73 -7.97 -9.70
CA ILE A 38 -4.49 -9.23 -9.55
C ILE A 38 -5.96 -9.02 -9.92
N VAL A 39 -6.57 -7.94 -9.46
CA VAL A 39 -7.97 -7.63 -9.79
C VAL A 39 -8.15 -7.38 -11.28
N ALA A 40 -7.23 -6.65 -11.94
CA ALA A 40 -7.29 -6.43 -13.38
C ALA A 40 -7.19 -7.75 -14.17
N ASP A 41 -6.25 -8.62 -13.81
CA ASP A 41 -6.05 -9.93 -14.43
C ASP A 41 -7.32 -10.80 -14.27
N GLN A 42 -7.89 -10.85 -13.06
CA GLN A 42 -9.15 -11.57 -12.78
C GLN A 42 -10.35 -11.01 -13.54
N LEU A 43 -10.45 -9.69 -13.68
CA LEU A 43 -11.53 -9.06 -14.45
C LEU A 43 -11.44 -9.43 -15.93
N LEU A 44 -10.24 -9.45 -16.51
CA LEU A 44 -10.02 -9.86 -17.89
C LEU A 44 -10.38 -11.34 -18.10
N GLU A 45 -9.94 -12.23 -17.21
CA GLU A 45 -10.32 -13.65 -17.25
C GLU A 45 -11.83 -13.83 -17.13
N ASN A 46 -12.48 -13.11 -16.21
CA ASN A 46 -13.92 -13.18 -16.03
C ASN A 46 -14.69 -12.68 -17.26
N GLN A 47 -14.21 -11.62 -17.92
CA GLN A 47 -14.78 -11.12 -19.16
C GLN A 47 -14.66 -12.16 -20.28
N ALA A 48 -13.47 -12.73 -20.48
CA ALA A 48 -13.26 -13.78 -21.49
C ALA A 48 -14.17 -15.00 -21.27
N LEU A 49 -14.29 -15.46 -20.01
CA LEU A 49 -15.18 -16.58 -19.67
C LEU A 49 -16.65 -16.25 -19.93
N LYS A 50 -17.09 -15.02 -19.64
CA LYS A 50 -18.45 -14.56 -19.93
C LYS A 50 -18.71 -14.47 -21.44
N GLU A 51 -17.74 -14.04 -22.24
CA GLU A 51 -17.87 -14.01 -23.69
C GLU A 51 -17.98 -15.42 -24.28
N ILE A 52 -17.17 -16.37 -23.82
CA ILE A 52 -17.27 -17.77 -24.20
C ILE A 52 -18.65 -18.33 -23.81
N ALA A 53 -19.09 -18.08 -22.57
CA ALA A 53 -20.37 -18.56 -22.07
C ALA A 53 -21.58 -17.95 -22.79
N ARG A 54 -21.46 -16.74 -23.36
CA ARG A 54 -22.52 -16.12 -24.15
C ARG A 54 -22.78 -16.82 -25.48
N GLY A 55 -21.83 -17.61 -25.98
CA GLY A 55 -21.99 -18.43 -27.18
C GLY A 55 -22.25 -17.60 -28.44
N ASN A 56 -21.19 -17.28 -29.18
CA ASN A 56 -21.30 -16.76 -30.55
C ASN A 56 -21.00 -17.88 -31.57
N TRP A 57 -21.73 -18.99 -31.47
CA TRP A 57 -21.83 -20.01 -32.54
C TRP A 57 -23.26 -20.02 -33.06
#